data_AF-I2JMR5-F1
#
_entry.id   AF-I2JMR5-F1
#
_cell.length_a   1.000
_cell.length_b   1.000
_cell.length_c   1.000
_cell.angle_alpha   90.00
_cell.angle_beta   90.00
_cell.angle_gamma   90.00
#
_symmetry.space_group_name_H-M   'P 1'
#
loop_
_entity.id
_entity.type
_entity.pdbx_description
1 polymer ?
#
loop_
_entity_poly.entity_id
_entity_poly.type
_entity_poly.pdbx_seq_one_letter_code
_entity_poly.pdbx_strand_id
1 'polypeptide(L)'
;MKPVILALALSAATAIPSFAEPEIVYTPNAKFETVTSRLLAQQSSGQNASTQEQHLSGKVSTEVYERYIKSFSHPIPERFSKDSFKTE
;
A
#
# COMPACT_ATOMS: atom_id res chain seq x y z
N MET A 1 10.49 -13.05 82.93
CA MET A 1 11.29 -13.09 81.67
C MET A 1 10.59 -12.21 80.66
N LYS A 2 11.24 -11.14 80.18
CA LYS A 2 10.72 -10.23 79.14
C LYS A 2 11.02 -10.80 77.75
N PRO A 3 10.07 -10.73 76.81
CA PRO A 3 10.42 -10.53 75.41
C PRO A 3 9.67 -9.33 74.84
N VAL A 4 10.38 -8.26 74.51
CA VAL A 4 10.79 -7.88 73.14
C VAL A 4 9.62 -7.24 72.37
N ILE A 5 9.71 -5.91 72.28
CA ILE A 5 8.86 -5.01 71.50
C ILE A 5 9.19 -5.22 70.02
N LEU A 6 8.17 -5.45 69.19
CA LEU A 6 8.30 -5.36 67.73
C LEU A 6 7.48 -4.15 67.26
N ALA A 7 8.20 -3.10 66.87
CA ALA A 7 7.64 -1.88 66.32
C ALA A 7 7.08 -2.13 64.92
N LEU A 8 5.77 -1.92 64.75
CA LEU A 8 5.13 -1.88 63.43
C LEU A 8 5.25 -0.46 62.89
N ALA A 9 6.14 -0.26 61.92
CA ALA A 9 6.35 1.01 61.25
C ALA A 9 5.12 1.41 60.43
N LEU A 10 4.60 2.60 60.74
CA LEU A 10 3.49 3.25 60.05
C LEU A 10 3.99 3.87 58.74
N SER A 11 3.77 3.21 57.60
CA SER A 11 4.03 3.82 56.29
C SER A 11 2.87 4.73 55.89
N ALA A 12 3.12 6.04 55.94
CA ALA A 12 2.23 7.07 55.44
C ALA A 12 2.11 6.99 53.91
N ALA A 13 0.91 6.71 53.40
CA ALA A 13 0.60 6.78 51.98
C ALA A 13 0.42 8.25 51.55
N THR A 14 1.38 8.79 50.80
CA THR A 14 1.22 10.08 50.13
C THR A 14 0.50 9.85 48.80
N ALA A 15 -0.80 10.17 48.76
CA ALA A 15 -1.55 10.25 47.51
C ALA A 15 -1.20 11.56 46.79
N ILE A 16 -0.58 11.46 45.61
CA ILE A 16 -0.37 12.58 44.70
C ILE A 16 -1.63 12.67 43.81
N PRO A 17 -2.34 13.82 43.76
CA PRO A 17 -3.43 13.98 42.80
C PRO A 17 -2.85 14.03 41.39
N SER A 18 -3.26 13.09 40.54
CA SER A 18 -2.99 13.12 39.10
C SER A 18 -3.99 14.08 38.46
N PHE A 19 -3.52 15.23 38.01
CA PHE A 19 -4.30 16.09 37.11
C PHE A 19 -4.24 15.44 35.71
N ALA A 20 -5.40 15.00 35.22
CA ALA A 20 -5.53 14.50 33.86
C ALA A 20 -5.28 15.64 32.86
N GLU A 21 -4.32 15.45 31.97
CA GLU A 21 -4.06 16.35 30.84
C GLU A 21 -5.25 16.27 29.86
N PRO A 22 -5.76 17.39 29.32
CA PRO A 22 -6.90 17.37 28.43
C PRO A 22 -6.60 16.50 27.21
N GLU A 23 -7.46 15.51 26.96
CA GLU A 23 -7.39 14.66 25.77
C GLU A 23 -7.58 15.53 24.52
N ILE A 24 -6.50 15.77 23.78
CA ILE A 24 -6.57 16.42 22.48
C ILE A 24 -7.20 15.40 21.52
N VAL A 25 -8.50 15.54 21.28
CA VAL A 25 -9.19 14.76 20.25
C VAL A 25 -8.65 15.17 18.89
N TYR A 26 -7.68 14.41 18.37
CA TYR A 26 -7.21 14.56 17.00
C TYR A 26 -8.31 14.11 16.05
N THR A 27 -9.04 15.06 15.47
CA THR A 27 -9.87 14.77 14.30
C THR A 27 -8.93 14.71 13.09
N PRO A 28 -8.80 13.55 12.42
CA PRO A 28 -8.01 13.50 11.19
C PRO A 28 -8.62 14.49 10.21
N ASN A 29 -7.83 15.47 9.79
CA ASN A 29 -8.23 16.39 8.73
C ASN A 29 -8.62 15.52 7.51
N ALA A 30 -9.82 15.74 6.96
CA ALA A 30 -10.29 14.98 5.81
C ALA A 30 -9.25 15.09 4.70
N LYS A 31 -8.54 13.99 4.41
CA LYS A 31 -7.54 13.98 3.33
C LYS A 31 -8.31 14.20 2.04
N PHE A 32 -8.08 15.34 1.39
CA PHE A 32 -8.54 15.54 0.03
C PHE A 32 -7.91 14.46 -0.85
N GLU A 33 -8.74 13.64 -1.48
CA GLU A 33 -8.24 12.68 -2.45
C GLU A 33 -7.63 13.44 -3.62
N THR A 34 -6.36 13.15 -3.87
CA THR A 34 -5.69 13.69 -5.06
C THR A 34 -6.18 12.93 -6.29
N VAL A 35 -6.02 13.54 -7.47
CA VAL A 35 -6.29 12.85 -8.75
C VAL A 35 -5.49 11.53 -8.82
N THR A 36 -4.25 11.54 -8.33
CA THR A 36 -3.39 10.35 -8.27
C THR A 36 -3.96 9.25 -7.37
N SER A 37 -4.42 9.58 -6.15
CA SER A 37 -4.98 8.56 -5.24
C SER A 37 -6.24 7.93 -5.82
N ARG A 38 -7.08 8.71 -6.50
CA ARG A 38 -8.25 8.20 -7.22
C ARG A 38 -7.88 7.26 -8.36
N LEU A 39 -6.89 7.61 -9.19
CA LEU A 39 -6.45 6.75 -10.29
C LEU A 39 -5.87 5.42 -9.79
N LEU A 40 -5.08 5.45 -8.71
CA LEU A 40 -4.54 4.23 -8.10
C LEU A 40 -5.64 3.33 -7.54
N ALA A 41 -6.63 3.92 -6.85
CA ALA A 41 -7.80 3.18 -6.37
C ALA A 41 -8.61 2.57 -7.54
N GLN A 42 -8.75 3.31 -8.65
CA GLN A 42 -9.42 2.81 -9.83
C GLN A 42 -8.68 1.63 -10.48
N GLN A 43 -7.34 1.72 -10.58
CA GLN A 43 -6.51 0.65 -11.14
C GLN A 43 -6.52 -0.61 -10.28
N SER A 44 -6.47 -0.48 -8.95
CA SER A 44 -6.42 -1.63 -8.04
C SER A 44 -7.78 -2.29 -7.79
N SER A 45 -8.87 -1.51 -7.83
CA SER A 45 -10.21 -2.02 -7.51
C SER A 45 -10.75 -3.03 -8.53
N GLY A 46 -10.28 -2.99 -9.78
CA GLY A 46 -10.87 -3.78 -10.86
C GLY A 46 -12.31 -3.40 -11.21
N GLN A 47 -12.86 -2.33 -10.62
CA GLN A 47 -14.26 -1.92 -10.78
C GLN A 47 -14.61 -1.57 -12.24
N ASN A 48 -13.61 -1.17 -13.03
CA ASN A 48 -13.74 -0.84 -14.45
C ASN A 48 -13.24 -1.96 -15.38
N ALA A 49 -12.90 -3.14 -14.84
CA ALA A 49 -12.56 -4.28 -15.68
C ALA A 49 -13.80 -4.77 -16.44
N SER A 50 -13.58 -5.33 -17.63
CA SER A 50 -14.65 -5.98 -18.40
C SER A 50 -15.26 -7.12 -17.59
N THR A 51 -16.58 -7.15 -17.47
CA THR A 51 -17.32 -8.29 -16.90
C THR A 51 -17.45 -9.44 -17.87
N GLN A 52 -17.21 -9.19 -19.16
CA GLN A 52 -17.26 -10.19 -20.21
C GLN A 52 -15.91 -10.85 -20.41
N GLU A 53 -15.92 -12.19 -20.47
CA GLU A 53 -14.75 -12.98 -20.79
C GLU A 53 -14.27 -12.70 -22.22
N GLN A 54 -12.98 -12.43 -22.36
CA GLN A 54 -12.36 -12.17 -23.64
C GLN A 54 -11.67 -13.43 -24.15
N HIS A 55 -12.26 -14.07 -25.15
CA HIS A 55 -11.66 -15.22 -25.83
C HIS A 55 -10.82 -14.77 -27.02
N LEU A 56 -9.62 -15.32 -27.13
CA LEU A 56 -8.81 -15.23 -28.34
C LEU A 56 -9.01 -16.50 -29.17
N SER A 57 -9.16 -16.33 -30.50
CA SER A 57 -9.16 -17.49 -31.39
C SER A 57 -7.80 -18.17 -31.37
N GLY A 58 -7.77 -19.48 -31.66
CA GLY A 58 -6.51 -20.23 -31.73
C GLY A 58 -5.48 -19.59 -32.67
N LYS A 59 -5.94 -19.13 -33.85
CA LYS A 59 -5.10 -18.41 -34.82
C LYS A 59 -4.46 -17.16 -34.21
N VAL A 60 -5.24 -16.32 -33.52
CA VAL A 60 -4.71 -15.11 -32.89
C VAL A 60 -3.75 -15.45 -31.77
N SER A 61 -4.05 -16.47 -30.95
CA SER A 61 -3.15 -16.94 -29.90
C SER A 61 -1.79 -17.41 -30.47
N THR A 62 -1.80 -18.12 -31.60
CA THR A 62 -0.57 -18.53 -32.31
C THR A 62 0.22 -17.32 -32.78
N GLU A 63 -0.42 -16.35 -33.43
CA GLU A 63 0.25 -15.12 -33.89
C GLU A 63 0.85 -14.31 -32.74
N VAL A 64 0.15 -14.23 -31.60
CA VAL A 64 0.65 -13.59 -30.37
C VAL A 64 1.92 -14.28 -29.87
N TYR A 65 1.91 -15.62 -29.86
CA TYR A 65 3.05 -16.42 -29.44
C TYR A 65 4.25 -16.26 -30.39
N GLU A 66 4.03 -16.35 -31.70
CA GLU A 66 5.08 -16.16 -32.70
C GLU A 66 5.72 -14.76 -32.61
N ARG A 67 4.89 -13.73 -32.42
CA ARG A 67 5.37 -12.36 -32.18
C ARG A 67 6.23 -12.25 -30.93
N TYR A 68 5.84 -12.92 -29.84
CA TYR A 68 6.62 -12.94 -28.61
C TYR A 68 8.01 -13.56 -28.86
N ILE A 69 8.07 -14.73 -29.51
CA ILE A 69 9.36 -15.36 -29.84
C ILE A 69 10.21 -14.48 -30.76
N LYS A 70 9.60 -13.89 -31.80
CA LYS A 70 10.28 -12.98 -32.73
C LYS A 70 10.79 -11.71 -32.06
N SER A 71 10.18 -11.26 -30.95
CA SER A 71 10.67 -10.06 -30.25
C SER A 71 12.09 -10.21 -29.72
N PHE A 72 12.50 -11.42 -29.33
CA PHE A 72 13.84 -11.71 -28.82
C PHE A 72 14.90 -11.85 -29.92
N SER A 73 14.50 -11.99 -31.18
CA SER A 73 15.45 -12.08 -32.29
C SER A 73 16.04 -10.72 -32.68
N HIS A 74 15.57 -9.63 -32.07
CA HIS A 74 16.02 -8.27 -32.36
C HIS A 74 16.81 -7.74 -31.16
N PRO A 75 18.00 -7.15 -31.39
CA PRO A 75 18.76 -6.55 -30.30
C PRO A 75 18.02 -5.36 -29.71
N ILE A 76 18.19 -5.15 -28.39
CA ILE A 76 17.69 -3.94 -27.75
C ILE A 76 18.53 -2.76 -28.28
N PRO A 77 17.90 -1.73 -28.86
CA PRO A 77 18.64 -0.59 -29.37
C PRO A 77 19.25 0.23 -28.22
N GLU A 78 20.48 0.71 -28.39
CA GLU A 78 21.14 1.56 -27.39
C GLU A 78 20.44 2.91 -27.21
N ARG A 79 19.78 3.39 -28.27
CA ARG A 79 19.04 4.66 -28.28
C ARG A 79 17.73 4.47 -29.02
N PHE A 80 16.67 5.08 -28.49
CA PHE A 80 15.40 5.19 -29.19
C PHE A 80 15.53 6.21 -30.32
N SER A 81 15.19 5.81 -31.55
CA SER A 81 15.10 6.71 -32.70
C SER A 81 13.64 6.85 -33.14
N LYS A 82 13.16 8.09 -33.32
CA LYS A 82 11.78 8.34 -33.74
C LYS A 82 11.50 7.82 -35.16
N ASP A 83 12.55 7.71 -35.97
CA ASP A 83 12.51 7.22 -37.35
C ASP A 83 12.57 5.68 -37.45
N SER A 84 12.66 4.97 -36.31
CA SER A 84 12.76 3.50 -36.27
C SER A 84 11.44 2.77 -36.56
N PHE A 85 10.31 3.46 -36.48
CA PHE A 85 9.02 2.92 -36.92
C PHE A 85 8.88 3.14 -38.43
N LYS A 86 9.05 2.06 -39.21
CA LYS A 86 8.68 2.09 -40.62
C LYS A 86 7.16 2.03 -40.75
N THR A 87 6.56 3.04 -41.37
CA THR A 87 5.16 3.00 -41.83
C THR A 87 5.15 2.19 -43.12
N GLU A 88 4.51 1.02 -43.12
CA GLU A 88 4.19 0.27 -44.35
C GLU A 88 2.93 0.83 -45.02
#